data_AF-A0AAU1JW81-F1
#
_entry.id   AF-A0AAU1JW81-F1
#
_cell.length_a   1.000
_cell.length_b   1.000
_cell.length_c   1.000
_cell.angle_alpha   90.00
_cell.angle_beta   90.00
_cell.angle_gamma   90.00
#
_symmetry.space_group_name_H-M   'P 1'
#
loop_
_entity.id
_entity.type
_entity.pdbx_description
1 polymer ?
#
loop_
_entity_poly.entity_id
_entity_poly.type
_entity_poly.pdbx_seq_one_letter_code
_entity_poly.pdbx_strand_id
1 'polypeptide(L)'
;MNEQLIKAAWDNDVARARQLIQAGADVNYEDETQQSAYLIAASEGYVDLLDLTLRNGAEVNAKDSYDGTALIRAAERGHADVVGRLVQAGIDLDHVNNLGWTALHEAVVLGDDGPDAADTVRVLVAAGVDISIEAGRDGKTALEHAEERGFDAIVSTLRTASAEVADGDQQLLRSASGGDADSAAAALRGGADLETRDGNRRTPLLLAVTDDHLETARLLVHLGADPDALDGQHDTPWLVTGVTGSVPMAELLLSVDPDLTVRNRYGGLSIIPASERGHADYVERVARTEIDIDHVNDLGWTALLEAVILGEGSDRWQRVVRSLLENGADPGIADRDGVTPLEHARNRGFTEIARIIEQQGG
;
A
#
# COMPACT_ATOMS: atom_id res chain seq x y z
N MET A 1 28.57 15.91 10.57
CA MET A 1 27.17 15.49 10.84
C MET A 1 26.50 15.08 9.55
N ASN A 2 26.52 15.92 8.51
CA ASN A 2 25.94 15.59 7.21
C ASN A 2 26.56 14.34 6.54
N GLU A 3 27.89 14.19 6.53
CA GLU A 3 28.52 12.93 6.04
C GLU A 3 28.04 11.67 6.79
N GLN A 4 27.71 11.79 8.08
CA GLN A 4 27.14 10.67 8.84
C GLN A 4 25.69 10.41 8.45
N LEU A 5 24.95 11.43 8.02
CA LEU A 5 23.59 11.29 7.52
C LEU A 5 23.62 10.59 6.16
N ILE A 6 24.55 10.95 5.26
CA ILE A 6 24.77 10.23 4.00
C ILE A 6 25.09 8.75 4.25
N LYS A 7 25.99 8.46 5.19
CA LYS A 7 26.28 7.08 5.56
C LYS A 7 25.04 6.34 6.10
N ALA A 8 24.29 6.97 7.00
CA ALA A 8 23.06 6.38 7.53
C ALA A 8 22.01 6.15 6.44
N ALA A 9 21.96 7.01 5.42
CA ALA A 9 21.08 6.85 4.27
C ALA A 9 21.45 5.61 3.43
N TRP A 10 22.73 5.43 3.11
CA TRP A 10 23.21 4.23 2.41
C TRP A 10 23.00 2.94 3.20
N ASP A 11 23.11 3.00 4.53
CA ASP A 11 22.87 1.86 5.43
C ASP A 11 21.35 1.62 5.68
N ASN A 12 20.46 2.46 5.14
CA ASN A 12 19.03 2.53 5.46
C ASN A 12 18.72 2.57 6.98
N ASP A 13 19.60 3.21 7.77
CA ASP A 13 19.42 3.35 9.21
C ASP A 13 18.54 4.57 9.51
N VAL A 14 17.22 4.39 9.34
CA VAL A 14 16.21 5.45 9.53
C VAL A 14 16.24 6.00 10.96
N ALA A 15 16.50 5.16 11.96
CA ALA A 15 16.59 5.60 13.35
C ALA A 15 17.79 6.54 13.56
N ARG A 16 18.95 6.19 13.00
CA ARG A 16 20.15 7.04 13.06
C ARG A 16 19.98 8.32 12.23
N ALA A 17 19.41 8.22 11.03
CA ALA A 17 19.10 9.38 10.20
C ALA A 17 18.21 10.37 10.95
N ARG A 18 17.16 9.88 11.62
CA ARG A 18 16.26 10.70 12.45
C ARG A 18 17.00 11.43 13.57
N GLN A 19 17.88 10.76 14.30
CA GLN A 19 18.70 11.39 15.34
C GLN A 19 19.62 12.47 14.79
N LEU A 20 20.24 12.23 13.63
CA LEU A 20 21.15 13.17 12.99
C LEU A 20 20.40 14.42 12.50
N ILE A 21 19.24 14.25 11.85
CA ILE A 21 18.38 15.35 11.39
C ILE A 21 17.90 16.19 12.59
N GLN A 22 17.47 15.54 13.69
CA GLN A 22 17.09 16.25 14.92
C GLN A 22 18.26 17.03 15.56
N ALA A 23 19.50 16.58 15.35
CA ALA A 23 20.71 17.29 15.77
C ALA A 23 21.13 18.42 14.81
N GLY A 24 20.39 18.61 13.70
CA GLY A 24 20.60 19.67 12.71
C GLY A 24 21.35 19.23 11.45
N ALA A 25 21.41 17.92 11.15
CA ALA A 25 21.93 17.45 9.86
C ALA A 25 21.05 17.98 8.73
N ASP A 26 21.69 18.49 7.68
CA ASP A 26 20.98 18.99 6.50
C ASP A 26 20.65 17.82 5.56
N VAL A 27 19.35 17.61 5.30
CA VAL A 27 18.86 16.56 4.40
C VAL A 27 19.23 16.82 2.93
N ASN A 28 19.52 18.08 2.57
CA ASN A 28 19.91 18.51 1.24
C ASN A 28 21.43 18.61 1.04
N TYR A 29 22.22 18.29 2.07
CA TYR A 29 23.66 18.21 1.90
C TYR A 29 24.01 17.13 0.89
N GLU A 30 24.77 17.51 -0.13
CA GLU A 30 25.33 16.62 -1.13
C GLU A 30 26.78 16.28 -0.80
N ASP A 31 27.15 15.00 -0.97
CA ASP A 31 28.54 14.57 -0.90
C ASP A 31 29.32 14.86 -2.21
N GLU A 32 30.57 14.39 -2.29
CA GLU A 32 31.43 14.59 -3.49
C GLU A 32 30.89 13.92 -4.77
N THR A 33 29.90 13.03 -4.64
CA THR A 33 29.21 12.36 -5.75
C THR A 33 27.86 12.99 -6.10
N GLN A 34 27.53 14.15 -5.49
CA GLN A 34 26.24 14.83 -5.59
C GLN A 34 25.08 13.94 -5.10
N GLN A 35 25.31 13.17 -4.03
CA GLN A 35 24.28 12.38 -3.38
C GLN A 35 23.87 13.03 -2.06
N SER A 36 22.57 13.25 -1.90
CA SER A 36 21.94 13.66 -0.64
C SER A 36 21.19 12.49 -0.01
N ALA A 37 20.81 12.61 1.26
CA ALA A 37 20.01 11.58 1.92
C ALA A 37 18.66 11.35 1.22
N TYR A 38 18.08 12.42 0.68
CA TYR A 38 16.86 12.38 -0.13
C TYR A 38 17.07 11.61 -1.44
N LEU A 39 18.12 11.93 -2.21
CA LEU A 39 18.41 11.25 -3.49
C LEU A 39 18.73 9.77 -3.29
N ILE A 40 19.49 9.43 -2.23
CA ILE A 40 19.79 8.03 -1.88
C ILE A 40 18.51 7.28 -1.52
N ALA A 41 17.64 7.87 -0.70
CA ALA A 41 16.38 7.24 -0.31
C ALA A 41 15.50 6.91 -1.51
N ALA A 42 15.41 7.84 -2.48
CA ALA A 42 14.66 7.61 -3.70
C ALA A 42 15.31 6.56 -4.62
N SER A 43 16.63 6.63 -4.81
CA SER A 43 17.39 5.69 -5.64
C SER A 43 17.32 4.26 -5.10
N GLU A 44 17.37 4.07 -3.78
CA GLU A 44 17.47 2.73 -3.20
C GLU A 44 16.12 2.17 -2.69
N GLY A 45 15.01 2.87 -2.93
CA GLY A 45 13.68 2.36 -2.58
C GLY A 45 13.33 2.48 -1.09
N TYR A 46 13.98 3.38 -0.35
CA TYR A 46 13.83 3.50 1.10
C TYR A 46 12.69 4.46 1.46
N VAL A 47 11.45 3.99 1.40
CA VAL A 47 10.22 4.80 1.63
C VAL A 47 10.23 5.54 2.98
N ASP A 48 10.55 4.86 4.09
CA ASP A 48 10.57 5.49 5.43
C ASP A 48 11.62 6.60 5.54
N LEU A 49 12.78 6.41 4.89
CA LEU A 49 13.83 7.41 4.84
C LEU A 49 13.43 8.58 3.94
N LEU A 50 12.79 8.28 2.81
CA LEU A 50 12.26 9.29 1.89
C LEU A 50 11.25 10.18 2.61
N ASP A 51 10.25 9.60 3.26
CA ASP A 51 9.25 10.33 4.05
C ASP A 51 9.90 11.16 5.15
N LEU A 52 10.92 10.62 5.82
CA LEU A 52 11.68 11.37 6.83
C LEU A 52 12.39 12.59 6.20
N THR A 53 13.03 12.44 5.05
CA THR A 53 13.73 13.55 4.38
C THR A 53 12.76 14.61 3.86
N LEU A 54 11.67 14.22 3.20
CA LEU A 54 10.61 15.11 2.70
C LEU A 54 10.00 15.95 3.83
N ARG A 55 9.62 15.32 4.95
CA ARG A 55 9.07 16.01 6.13
C ARG A 55 10.06 17.00 6.79
N ASN A 56 11.35 16.85 6.52
CA ASN A 56 12.40 17.73 7.05
C ASN A 56 12.97 18.69 5.99
N GLY A 57 12.20 18.97 4.93
CA GLY A 57 12.50 20.03 3.98
C GLY A 57 13.45 19.62 2.86
N ALA A 58 13.42 18.34 2.45
CA ALA A 58 14.12 17.92 1.25
C ALA A 58 13.68 18.74 0.02
N GLU A 59 14.64 19.16 -0.78
CA GLU A 59 14.40 19.82 -2.06
C GLU A 59 13.93 18.77 -3.07
N VAL A 60 12.62 18.71 -3.31
CA VAL A 60 11.99 17.64 -4.13
C VAL A 60 12.60 17.54 -5.53
N ASN A 61 12.95 18.68 -6.13
CA ASN A 61 13.55 18.75 -7.46
C ASN A 61 15.09 18.80 -7.43
N ALA A 62 15.71 18.38 -6.32
CA ALA A 62 17.16 18.16 -6.27
C ALA A 62 17.58 17.14 -7.32
N LYS A 63 18.82 17.27 -7.78
CA LYS A 63 19.35 16.52 -8.90
C LYS A 63 20.69 15.91 -8.56
N ASP A 64 20.93 14.73 -9.09
CA ASP A 64 22.21 14.07 -8.97
C ASP A 64 23.24 14.55 -10.00
N SER A 65 24.42 13.92 -10.01
CA SER A 65 25.52 14.23 -10.93
C SER A 65 25.21 14.02 -12.42
N TYR A 66 24.10 13.37 -12.77
CA TYR A 66 23.62 13.19 -14.14
C TYR A 66 22.53 14.20 -14.52
N ASP A 67 22.27 15.21 -13.68
CA ASP A 67 21.09 16.07 -13.76
C ASP A 67 19.80 15.23 -13.67
N GLY A 68 19.82 14.09 -12.98
CA GLY A 68 18.65 13.23 -12.77
C GLY A 68 17.93 13.59 -11.47
N THR A 69 16.60 13.75 -11.54
CA THR A 69 15.76 13.91 -10.34
C THR A 69 15.61 12.57 -9.61
N ALA A 70 15.13 12.63 -8.36
CA ALA A 70 14.74 11.45 -7.59
C ALA A 70 13.73 10.56 -8.35
N LEU A 71 12.82 11.16 -9.14
CA LEU A 71 11.83 10.43 -9.94
C LEU A 71 12.50 9.53 -10.99
N ILE A 72 13.54 10.03 -11.67
CA ILE A 72 14.27 9.27 -12.68
C ILE A 72 14.92 8.03 -12.07
N ARG A 73 15.58 8.16 -10.92
CA ARG A 73 16.25 7.04 -10.24
C ARG A 73 15.28 6.01 -9.69
N ALA A 74 14.19 6.46 -9.07
CA ALA A 74 13.14 5.56 -8.61
C ALA A 74 12.48 4.80 -9.77
N ALA A 75 12.26 5.50 -10.89
CA ALA A 75 11.66 4.91 -12.08
C ALA A 75 12.58 3.90 -12.78
N GLU A 76 13.87 4.22 -12.94
CA GLU A 76 14.92 3.34 -13.47
C GLU A 76 14.95 1.99 -12.73
N ARG A 77 14.72 2.01 -11.41
CA ARG A 77 14.86 0.84 -10.52
C ARG A 77 13.55 0.17 -10.13
N GLY A 78 12.42 0.62 -10.67
CA GLY A 78 11.11 -0.01 -10.44
C GLY A 78 10.51 0.26 -9.05
N HIS A 79 10.85 1.37 -8.39
CA HIS A 79 10.34 1.70 -7.06
C HIS A 79 9.02 2.47 -7.13
N ALA A 80 7.92 1.79 -7.49
CA ALA A 80 6.60 2.38 -7.72
C ALA A 80 6.03 3.14 -6.51
N ASP A 81 6.31 2.67 -5.29
CA ASP A 81 5.94 3.31 -4.02
C ASP A 81 6.65 4.64 -3.80
N VAL A 82 7.97 4.68 -4.02
CA VAL A 82 8.79 5.89 -4.02
C VAL A 82 8.31 6.86 -5.09
N VAL A 83 8.07 6.39 -6.31
CA VAL A 83 7.50 7.22 -7.40
C VAL A 83 6.19 7.86 -6.95
N GLY A 84 5.30 7.08 -6.34
CA GLY A 84 4.04 7.57 -5.78
C GLY A 84 4.22 8.68 -4.73
N ARG A 85 5.16 8.51 -3.78
CA ARG A 85 5.48 9.54 -2.78
C ARG A 85 6.04 10.81 -3.40
N LEU A 86 6.92 10.69 -4.41
CA LEU A 86 7.50 11.82 -5.11
C LEU A 86 6.44 12.61 -5.89
N VAL A 87 5.50 11.92 -6.54
CA VAL A 87 4.34 12.54 -7.21
C VAL A 87 3.51 13.35 -6.21
N GLN A 88 3.19 12.76 -5.06
CA GLN A 88 2.46 13.45 -3.98
C GLN A 88 3.23 14.66 -3.42
N ALA A 89 4.57 14.62 -3.45
CA ALA A 89 5.43 15.73 -3.05
C ALA A 89 5.57 16.83 -4.13
N GLY A 90 4.94 16.67 -5.30
CA GLY A 90 4.96 17.67 -6.37
C GLY A 90 6.26 17.74 -7.16
N ILE A 91 6.93 16.59 -7.36
CA ILE A 91 8.13 16.50 -8.20
C ILE A 91 7.85 16.87 -9.66
N ASP A 92 8.83 17.45 -10.34
CA ASP A 92 8.79 17.65 -11.79
C ASP A 92 8.80 16.29 -12.52
N LEU A 93 7.73 16.03 -13.28
CA LEU A 93 7.44 14.74 -13.89
C LEU A 93 8.22 14.49 -15.19
N ASP A 94 8.50 15.56 -15.93
CA ASP A 94 8.97 15.48 -17.32
C ASP A 94 10.40 16.05 -17.50
N HIS A 95 11.14 16.18 -16.40
CA HIS A 95 12.53 16.61 -16.44
C HIS A 95 13.39 15.67 -17.30
N VAL A 96 14.27 16.24 -18.13
CA VAL A 96 15.17 15.52 -19.03
C VAL A 96 16.60 15.62 -18.50
N ASN A 97 17.22 14.50 -18.16
CA ASN A 97 18.58 14.46 -17.62
C ASN A 97 19.67 14.63 -18.71
N ASN A 98 20.95 14.56 -18.30
CA ASN A 98 22.09 14.67 -19.21
C ASN A 98 22.23 13.50 -20.20
N LEU A 99 21.54 12.38 -19.98
CA LEU A 99 21.45 11.28 -20.94
C LEU A 99 20.39 11.54 -22.02
N GLY A 100 19.56 12.56 -21.82
CA GLY A 100 18.47 12.93 -22.70
C GLY A 100 17.16 12.22 -22.36
N TRP A 101 17.01 11.62 -21.17
CA TRP A 101 15.86 10.81 -20.82
C TRP A 101 15.00 11.43 -19.71
N THR A 102 13.69 11.19 -19.78
CA THR A 102 12.75 11.42 -18.65
C THR A 102 12.64 10.17 -17.78
N ALA A 103 11.96 10.26 -16.63
CA ALA A 103 11.73 9.12 -15.75
C ALA A 103 11.02 7.95 -16.47
N LEU A 104 10.02 8.25 -17.30
CA LEU A 104 9.32 7.23 -18.08
C LEU A 104 10.25 6.55 -19.09
N HIS A 105 11.17 7.28 -19.71
CA HIS A 105 12.14 6.67 -20.62
C HIS A 105 13.13 5.77 -19.88
N GLU A 106 13.67 6.20 -18.74
CA GLU A 106 14.64 5.38 -17.99
C GLU A 106 14.01 4.11 -17.42
N ALA A 107 12.75 4.17 -16.98
CA ALA A 107 11.98 2.98 -16.56
C ALA A 107 11.92 1.88 -17.65
N VAL A 108 11.91 2.28 -18.93
CA VAL A 108 11.81 1.34 -20.06
C VAL A 108 13.19 0.99 -20.64
N VAL A 109 14.08 1.97 -20.76
CA VAL A 109 15.38 1.83 -21.44
C VAL A 109 16.40 1.13 -20.54
N LEU A 110 16.45 1.51 -19.27
CA LEU A 110 17.41 0.99 -18.29
C LEU A 110 16.78 0.01 -17.30
N GLY A 111 15.46 0.11 -17.07
CA GLY A 111 14.70 -0.85 -16.26
C GLY A 111 14.52 -2.22 -16.92
N ASP A 112 13.95 -3.14 -16.14
CA ASP A 112 13.57 -4.49 -16.58
C ASP A 112 12.09 -4.58 -17.02
N ASP A 113 11.63 -5.78 -17.38
CA ASP A 113 10.24 -6.08 -17.74
C ASP A 113 9.45 -6.76 -16.62
N GLY A 114 9.93 -6.64 -15.38
CA GLY A 114 9.31 -7.25 -14.21
C GLY A 114 8.00 -6.57 -13.79
N PRO A 115 7.25 -7.21 -12.87
CA PRO A 115 6.02 -6.63 -12.32
C PRO A 115 6.22 -5.24 -11.70
N ASP A 116 7.34 -5.03 -11.01
CA ASP A 116 7.66 -3.77 -10.34
C ASP A 116 7.90 -2.62 -11.35
N ALA A 117 8.51 -2.94 -12.50
CA ALA A 117 8.67 -1.99 -13.60
C ALA A 117 7.32 -1.62 -14.24
N ALA A 118 6.43 -2.60 -14.44
CA ALA A 118 5.08 -2.35 -14.96
C ALA A 118 4.26 -1.48 -13.98
N ASP A 119 4.31 -1.76 -12.68
CA ASP A 119 3.65 -0.96 -11.65
C ASP A 119 4.20 0.46 -11.59
N THR A 120 5.51 0.62 -11.74
CA THR A 120 6.18 1.93 -11.82
C THR A 120 5.69 2.74 -13.02
N VAL A 121 5.61 2.12 -14.21
CA VAL A 121 5.07 2.78 -15.40
C VAL A 121 3.60 3.16 -15.20
N ARG A 122 2.77 2.31 -14.58
CA ARG A 122 1.37 2.64 -14.28
C ARG A 122 1.25 3.86 -13.37
N VAL A 123 2.06 3.95 -12.31
CA VAL A 123 2.06 5.12 -11.40
C VAL A 123 2.50 6.38 -12.15
N LEU A 124 3.57 6.33 -12.96
CA LEU A 124 4.01 7.47 -13.77
C LEU A 124 2.92 7.93 -14.76
N VAL A 125 2.30 6.99 -15.47
CA VAL A 125 1.21 7.26 -16.41
C VAL A 125 0.04 7.93 -15.71
N ALA A 126 -0.40 7.37 -14.58
CA ALA A 126 -1.49 7.88 -13.78
C ALA A 126 -1.20 9.27 -13.17
N ALA A 127 0.06 9.54 -12.83
CA ALA A 127 0.53 10.86 -12.38
C ALA A 127 0.51 11.93 -13.48
N GLY A 128 0.39 11.53 -14.74
CA GLY A 128 0.22 12.45 -15.87
C GLY A 128 1.50 12.85 -16.59
N VAL A 129 2.60 12.07 -16.49
CA VAL A 129 3.83 12.29 -17.30
C VAL A 129 3.50 12.46 -18.79
N ASP A 130 4.22 13.27 -19.56
CA ASP A 130 3.98 13.33 -20.99
C ASP A 130 4.55 12.09 -21.70
N ILE A 131 3.67 11.15 -22.08
CA ILE A 131 4.02 9.90 -22.78
C ILE A 131 4.43 10.12 -24.23
N SER A 132 4.23 11.33 -24.77
CA SER A 132 4.54 11.68 -26.15
C SER A 132 5.92 12.31 -26.34
N ILE A 133 6.66 12.54 -25.26
CA ILE A 133 8.02 13.08 -25.33
C ILE A 133 8.90 12.12 -26.15
N GLU A 134 9.48 12.64 -27.22
CA GLU A 134 10.58 12.02 -27.95
C GLU A 134 11.89 12.45 -27.29
N ALA A 135 12.62 11.50 -26.69
CA ALA A 135 13.82 11.80 -25.93
C ALA A 135 15.02 10.96 -26.38
N GLY A 136 16.17 11.23 -25.76
CA GLY A 136 17.43 10.58 -26.07
C GLY A 136 18.02 10.96 -27.43
N ARG A 137 18.99 10.17 -27.89
CA ARG A 137 19.73 10.45 -29.14
C ARG A 137 19.03 9.95 -30.39
N ASP A 138 18.17 8.95 -30.23
CA ASP A 138 17.37 8.37 -31.31
C ASP A 138 15.97 9.01 -31.43
N GLY A 139 15.58 9.87 -30.48
CA GLY A 139 14.36 10.68 -30.56
C GLY A 139 13.10 9.82 -30.54
N LYS A 140 13.11 8.75 -29.73
CA LYS A 140 11.99 7.83 -29.59
C LYS A 140 11.19 8.14 -28.34
N THR A 141 9.93 7.73 -28.38
CA THR A 141 9.04 7.69 -27.21
C THR A 141 9.34 6.47 -26.35
N ALA A 142 8.90 6.50 -25.09
CA ALA A 142 8.96 5.33 -24.21
C ALA A 142 8.18 4.12 -24.76
N LEU A 143 7.06 4.35 -25.48
CA LEU A 143 6.29 3.27 -26.10
C LEU A 143 7.09 2.56 -27.20
N GLU A 144 7.77 3.32 -28.07
CA GLU A 144 8.60 2.73 -29.13
C GLU A 144 9.74 1.88 -28.55
N HIS A 145 10.37 2.35 -27.47
CA HIS A 145 11.38 1.55 -26.77
C HIS A 145 10.80 0.27 -26.15
N ALA A 146 9.61 0.35 -25.54
CA ALA A 146 8.94 -0.81 -24.95
C ALA A 146 8.58 -1.85 -26.03
N GLU A 147 8.11 -1.39 -27.20
CA GLU A 147 7.80 -2.24 -28.35
C GLU A 147 9.05 -2.92 -28.92
N GLU A 148 10.15 -2.19 -29.08
CA GLU A 148 11.42 -2.75 -29.58
C GLU A 148 12.02 -3.80 -28.64
N ARG A 149 11.78 -3.67 -27.34
CA ARG A 149 12.26 -4.60 -26.31
C ARG A 149 11.30 -5.76 -26.03
N GLY A 150 10.05 -5.67 -26.50
CA GLY A 150 9.02 -6.68 -26.24
C GLY A 150 8.46 -6.63 -24.82
N PHE A 151 8.40 -5.44 -24.20
CA PHE A 151 7.91 -5.25 -22.84
C PHE A 151 6.37 -5.18 -22.84
N ASP A 152 5.73 -6.32 -23.10
CA ASP A 152 4.29 -6.41 -23.43
C ASP A 152 3.37 -5.74 -22.40
N ALA A 153 3.66 -5.87 -21.09
CA ALA A 153 2.88 -5.22 -20.04
C ALA A 153 2.97 -3.69 -20.11
N ILE A 154 4.19 -3.15 -20.27
CA ILE A 154 4.42 -1.70 -20.41
C ILE A 154 3.78 -1.18 -21.71
N VAL A 155 3.91 -1.93 -22.82
CA VAL A 155 3.24 -1.62 -24.09
C VAL A 155 1.72 -1.56 -23.91
N SER A 156 1.13 -2.50 -23.16
CA SER A 156 -0.30 -2.50 -22.83
C SER A 156 -0.69 -1.22 -22.08
N THR A 157 0.04 -0.86 -21.02
CA THR A 157 -0.22 0.35 -20.23
C THR A 157 -0.13 1.61 -21.09
N LEU A 158 0.94 1.79 -21.87
CA LEU A 158 1.15 3.01 -22.67
C LEU A 158 0.15 3.15 -23.83
N ARG A 159 -0.23 2.04 -24.48
CA ARG A 159 -1.28 2.05 -25.51
C ARG A 159 -2.65 2.37 -24.91
N THR A 160 -2.96 1.82 -23.76
CA THR A 160 -4.21 2.10 -23.03
C THR A 160 -4.27 3.58 -22.63
N ALA A 161 -3.15 4.14 -22.15
CA ALA A 161 -3.02 5.55 -21.79
C ALA A 161 -3.12 6.53 -22.98
N SER A 162 -2.90 6.04 -24.21
CA SER A 162 -3.00 6.85 -25.42
C SER A 162 -4.45 6.98 -25.95
N ALA A 163 -5.38 6.16 -25.43
CA ALA A 163 -6.79 6.23 -25.83
C ALA A 163 -7.54 7.36 -25.11
N GLU A 164 -8.49 7.99 -25.79
CA GLU A 164 -9.38 9.00 -25.19
C GLU A 164 -10.31 8.36 -24.13
N VAL A 165 -10.37 8.96 -22.95
CA VAL A 165 -11.26 8.56 -21.85
C VAL A 165 -12.40 9.57 -21.73
N ALA A 166 -13.62 9.18 -22.13
CA ALA A 166 -14.77 10.10 -22.18
C ALA A 166 -15.40 10.41 -20.81
N ASP A 167 -15.28 9.49 -19.84
CA ASP A 167 -15.74 9.64 -18.46
C ASP A 167 -14.70 8.97 -17.54
N GLY A 168 -13.72 9.76 -17.10
CA GLY A 168 -12.58 9.30 -16.31
C GLY A 168 -13.02 8.65 -15.00
N ASP A 169 -13.89 9.30 -14.25
CA ASP A 169 -14.39 8.80 -12.96
C ASP A 169 -15.12 7.47 -13.11
N GLN A 170 -16.04 7.37 -14.06
CA GLN A 170 -16.77 6.13 -14.29
C GLN A 170 -15.85 5.02 -14.81
N GLN A 171 -14.85 5.37 -15.63
CA GLN A 171 -13.83 4.43 -16.07
C GLN A 171 -13.00 3.93 -14.89
N LEU A 172 -12.54 4.83 -14.01
CA LEU A 172 -11.74 4.48 -12.83
C LEU A 172 -12.50 3.53 -11.90
N LEU A 173 -13.78 3.81 -11.61
CA LEU A 173 -14.63 2.93 -10.80
C LEU A 173 -14.81 1.55 -11.46
N ARG A 174 -15.03 1.49 -12.78
CA ARG A 174 -15.18 0.22 -13.52
C ARG A 174 -13.87 -0.56 -13.57
N SER A 175 -12.75 0.11 -13.77
CA SER A 175 -11.41 -0.47 -13.80
C SER A 175 -11.01 -1.01 -12.43
N ALA A 176 -11.28 -0.28 -11.35
CA ALA A 176 -11.04 -0.74 -9.99
C ALA A 176 -11.86 -1.98 -9.62
N SER A 177 -13.16 -2.00 -9.97
CA SER A 177 -14.03 -3.17 -9.73
C SER A 177 -13.72 -4.36 -10.67
N GLY A 178 -13.05 -4.13 -11.80
CA GLY A 178 -12.67 -5.18 -12.76
C GLY A 178 -11.23 -5.65 -12.64
N GLY A 179 -10.41 -5.01 -11.78
CA GLY A 179 -8.98 -5.31 -11.63
C GLY A 179 -8.12 -4.92 -12.82
N ASP A 180 -8.53 -3.91 -13.60
CA ASP A 180 -7.79 -3.41 -14.77
C ASP A 180 -6.94 -2.21 -14.38
N ALA A 181 -5.72 -2.47 -13.90
CA ALA A 181 -4.78 -1.43 -13.47
C ALA A 181 -4.31 -0.52 -14.61
N ASP A 182 -4.21 -1.02 -15.85
CA ASP A 182 -3.80 -0.22 -17.02
C ASP A 182 -4.86 0.83 -17.36
N SER A 183 -6.14 0.41 -17.41
CA SER A 183 -7.25 1.33 -17.63
C SER A 183 -7.48 2.27 -16.44
N ALA A 184 -7.21 1.84 -15.21
CA ALA A 184 -7.24 2.72 -14.05
C ALA A 184 -6.16 3.83 -14.16
N ALA A 185 -4.95 3.48 -14.57
CA ALA A 185 -3.88 4.45 -14.80
C ALA A 185 -4.24 5.45 -15.93
N ALA A 186 -4.82 4.95 -17.03
CA ALA A 186 -5.29 5.80 -18.11
C ALA A 186 -6.43 6.76 -17.69
N ALA A 187 -7.36 6.29 -16.84
CA ALA A 187 -8.42 7.12 -16.31
C ALA A 187 -7.88 8.25 -15.42
N LEU A 188 -6.94 7.94 -14.53
CA LEU A 188 -6.28 8.93 -13.65
C LEU A 188 -5.47 9.95 -14.44
N ARG A 189 -4.71 9.48 -15.45
CA ARG A 189 -4.04 10.36 -16.43
C ARG A 189 -5.02 11.33 -17.08
N GLY A 190 -6.21 10.85 -17.43
CA GLY A 190 -7.30 11.63 -18.02
C GLY A 190 -7.96 12.63 -17.05
N GLY A 191 -7.50 12.70 -15.81
CA GLY A 191 -8.01 13.61 -14.78
C GLY A 191 -9.18 13.07 -13.97
N ALA A 192 -9.37 11.74 -13.94
CA ALA A 192 -10.31 11.12 -13.01
C ALA A 192 -9.95 11.49 -11.56
N ASP A 193 -10.94 11.76 -10.73
CA ASP A 193 -10.75 11.97 -9.30
C ASP A 193 -10.40 10.63 -8.63
N LEU A 194 -9.22 10.55 -8.00
CA LEU A 194 -8.74 9.37 -7.27
C LEU A 194 -9.76 8.91 -6.21
N GLU A 195 -10.47 9.87 -5.61
CA GLU A 195 -11.47 9.66 -4.57
C GLU A 195 -12.91 9.76 -5.09
N THR A 196 -13.10 9.60 -6.42
CA THR A 196 -14.43 9.54 -7.02
C THR A 196 -15.29 8.44 -6.39
N ARG A 197 -16.61 8.53 -6.52
CA ARG A 197 -17.53 7.65 -5.79
C ARG A 197 -18.66 7.14 -6.65
N ASP A 198 -18.97 5.86 -6.48
CA ASP A 198 -20.16 5.26 -7.09
C ASP A 198 -21.46 5.64 -6.34
N GLY A 199 -22.59 5.09 -6.80
CA GLY A 199 -23.90 5.33 -6.17
C GLY A 199 -24.03 4.84 -4.72
N ASN A 200 -23.15 3.95 -4.26
CA ASN A 200 -23.07 3.47 -2.88
C ASN A 200 -21.99 4.20 -2.07
N ARG A 201 -21.43 5.28 -2.62
CA ARG A 201 -20.29 6.03 -2.08
C ARG A 201 -18.97 5.26 -2.00
N ARG A 202 -18.82 4.15 -2.70
CA ARG A 202 -17.57 3.38 -2.70
C ARG A 202 -16.52 4.09 -3.56
N THR A 203 -15.30 4.19 -3.04
CA THR A 203 -14.14 4.71 -3.77
C THR A 203 -13.55 3.63 -4.68
N PRO A 204 -12.72 3.99 -5.68
CA PRO A 204 -11.95 3.03 -6.46
C PRO A 204 -11.16 2.08 -5.58
N LEU A 205 -10.48 2.59 -4.54
CA LEU A 205 -9.69 1.74 -3.65
C LEU A 205 -10.57 0.72 -2.93
N LEU A 206 -11.73 1.13 -2.41
CA LEU A 206 -12.64 0.18 -1.76
C LEU A 206 -13.15 -0.90 -2.72
N LEU A 207 -13.44 -0.55 -3.98
CA LEU A 207 -13.85 -1.52 -5.00
C LEU A 207 -12.73 -2.54 -5.26
N ALA A 208 -11.51 -2.07 -5.51
CA ALA A 208 -10.37 -2.93 -5.76
C ALA A 208 -10.06 -3.86 -4.58
N VAL A 209 -10.15 -3.37 -3.34
CA VAL A 209 -9.90 -4.18 -2.15
C VAL A 209 -11.02 -5.21 -1.92
N THR A 210 -12.28 -4.83 -2.14
CA THR A 210 -13.44 -5.73 -1.95
C THR A 210 -13.35 -6.96 -2.85
N ASP A 211 -12.88 -6.79 -4.09
CA ASP A 211 -12.74 -7.85 -5.09
C ASP A 211 -11.30 -8.43 -5.16
N ASP A 212 -10.43 -8.05 -4.20
CA ASP A 212 -9.03 -8.50 -4.05
C ASP A 212 -8.14 -8.25 -5.29
N HIS A 213 -8.37 -7.13 -5.98
CA HIS A 213 -7.59 -6.69 -7.13
C HIS A 213 -6.30 -5.96 -6.70
N LEU A 214 -5.32 -6.74 -6.23
CA LEU A 214 -4.08 -6.22 -5.64
C LEU A 214 -3.30 -5.24 -6.53
N GLU A 215 -3.17 -5.51 -7.83
CA GLU A 215 -2.44 -4.63 -8.76
C GLU A 215 -3.10 -3.25 -8.87
N THR A 216 -4.44 -3.21 -9.02
CA THR A 216 -5.18 -1.95 -9.08
C THR A 216 -5.17 -1.22 -7.74
N ALA A 217 -5.31 -1.95 -6.62
CA ALA A 217 -5.17 -1.37 -5.29
C ALA A 217 -3.79 -0.75 -5.09
N ARG A 218 -2.71 -1.42 -5.55
CA ARG A 218 -1.34 -0.93 -5.43
C ARG A 218 -1.16 0.41 -6.14
N LEU A 219 -1.64 0.52 -7.38
CA LEU A 219 -1.64 1.77 -8.14
C LEU A 219 -2.32 2.91 -7.35
N LEU A 220 -3.52 2.66 -6.84
CA LEU A 220 -4.32 3.65 -6.11
C LEU A 220 -3.64 4.08 -4.80
N VAL A 221 -3.11 3.12 -4.04
CA VAL A 221 -2.38 3.35 -2.78
C VAL A 221 -1.11 4.16 -3.02
N HIS A 222 -0.33 3.85 -4.05
CA HIS A 222 0.88 4.62 -4.38
C HIS A 222 0.56 6.08 -4.75
N LEU A 223 -0.61 6.34 -5.32
CA LEU A 223 -1.08 7.70 -5.62
C LEU A 223 -1.74 8.40 -4.43
N GLY A 224 -1.85 7.75 -3.28
CA GLY A 224 -2.35 8.34 -2.04
C GLY A 224 -3.85 8.19 -1.84
N ALA A 225 -4.48 7.14 -2.41
CA ALA A 225 -5.87 6.84 -2.13
C ALA A 225 -6.09 6.53 -0.64
N ASP A 226 -7.17 7.07 -0.08
CA ASP A 226 -7.46 7.02 1.35
C ASP A 226 -7.91 5.61 1.79
N PRO A 227 -7.13 4.88 2.61
CA PRO A 227 -7.50 3.53 3.07
C PRO A 227 -8.67 3.53 4.06
N ASP A 228 -9.06 4.70 4.58
CA ASP A 228 -10.09 4.90 5.61
C ASP A 228 -11.36 5.56 5.07
N ALA A 229 -11.45 5.73 3.74
CA ALA A 229 -12.60 6.32 3.09
C ALA A 229 -13.88 5.46 3.27
N LEU A 230 -14.83 5.99 4.06
CA LEU A 230 -16.12 5.33 4.33
C LEU A 230 -17.07 5.38 3.13
N ASP A 231 -17.71 4.24 2.84
CA ASP A 231 -18.84 4.15 1.92
C ASP A 231 -20.21 4.36 2.61
N GLY A 232 -21.30 4.09 1.88
CA GLY A 232 -22.67 4.17 2.41
C GLY A 232 -23.06 3.08 3.41
N GLN A 233 -22.24 2.04 3.59
CA GLN A 233 -22.43 0.93 4.53
C GLN A 233 -21.47 0.96 5.72
N HIS A 234 -20.67 2.04 5.83
CA HIS A 234 -19.61 2.22 6.81
C HIS A 234 -18.48 1.18 6.68
N ASP A 235 -18.20 0.72 5.47
CA ASP A 235 -16.98 -0.03 5.18
C ASP A 235 -15.89 0.92 4.65
N THR A 236 -14.63 0.56 4.90
CA THR A 236 -13.44 1.22 4.36
C THR A 236 -12.57 0.20 3.64
N PRO A 237 -11.65 0.62 2.77
CA PRO A 237 -10.63 -0.26 2.22
C PRO A 237 -9.92 -1.08 3.32
N TRP A 238 -9.47 -0.46 4.41
CA TRP A 238 -8.86 -1.21 5.51
C TRP A 238 -9.83 -2.22 6.14
N LEU A 239 -11.04 -1.81 6.51
CA LEU A 239 -12.01 -2.66 7.19
C LEU A 239 -12.38 -3.92 6.38
N VAL A 240 -12.58 -3.78 5.07
CA VAL A 240 -13.03 -4.89 4.23
C VAL A 240 -11.95 -5.97 4.06
N THR A 241 -10.67 -5.67 4.30
CA THR A 241 -9.62 -6.71 4.31
C THR A 241 -9.88 -7.81 5.33
N GLY A 242 -10.58 -7.50 6.42
CA GLY A 242 -11.03 -8.49 7.39
C GLY A 242 -12.09 -9.46 6.85
N VAL A 243 -12.88 -9.00 5.88
CA VAL A 243 -13.88 -9.83 5.19
C VAL A 243 -13.23 -10.69 4.11
N THR A 244 -12.32 -10.11 3.32
CA THR A 244 -11.64 -10.82 2.23
C THR A 244 -10.60 -11.82 2.75
N GLY A 245 -9.93 -11.50 3.86
CA GLY A 245 -8.86 -12.32 4.45
C GLY A 245 -7.54 -12.27 3.67
N SER A 246 -7.39 -11.33 2.73
CA SER A 246 -6.21 -11.20 1.89
C SER A 246 -5.05 -10.58 2.67
N VAL A 247 -4.06 -11.39 3.00
CA VAL A 247 -2.81 -10.93 3.63
C VAL A 247 -2.04 -9.97 2.72
N PRO A 248 -1.85 -10.24 1.41
CA PRO A 248 -1.15 -9.30 0.52
C PRO A 248 -1.82 -7.92 0.47
N MET A 249 -3.15 -7.88 0.45
CA MET A 249 -3.89 -6.63 0.48
C MET A 249 -3.75 -5.90 1.82
N ALA A 250 -3.74 -6.64 2.93
CA ALA A 250 -3.49 -6.07 4.25
C ALA A 250 -2.09 -5.44 4.35
N GLU A 251 -1.05 -6.11 3.84
CA GLU A 251 0.32 -5.57 3.81
C GLU A 251 0.40 -4.30 2.97
N LEU A 252 -0.26 -4.28 1.82
CA LEU A 252 -0.34 -3.08 0.98
C LEU A 252 -0.96 -1.92 1.76
N LEU A 253 -2.10 -2.10 2.41
CA LEU A 253 -2.74 -1.02 3.15
C LEU A 253 -1.93 -0.62 4.40
N LEU A 254 -1.32 -1.57 5.11
CA LEU A 254 -0.45 -1.26 6.25
C LEU A 254 0.77 -0.40 5.87
N SER A 255 1.23 -0.45 4.62
CA SER A 255 2.32 0.41 4.12
C SER A 255 1.98 1.90 4.08
N VAL A 256 0.69 2.25 4.21
CA VAL A 256 0.21 3.64 4.27
C VAL A 256 -0.46 3.99 5.60
N ASP A 257 -0.19 3.22 6.66
CA ASP A 257 -0.60 3.49 8.04
C ASP A 257 -2.12 3.77 8.20
N PRO A 258 -2.99 2.79 7.90
CA PRO A 258 -4.43 2.96 7.95
C PRO A 258 -4.91 3.06 9.40
N ASP A 259 -6.04 3.75 9.63
CA ASP A 259 -6.64 3.82 10.97
C ASP A 259 -7.20 2.45 11.40
N LEU A 260 -6.42 1.77 12.25
CA LEU A 260 -6.76 0.46 12.80
C LEU A 260 -7.98 0.49 13.74
N THR A 261 -8.49 1.67 14.09
CA THR A 261 -9.60 1.87 15.03
C THR A 261 -10.95 2.09 14.37
N VAL A 262 -10.99 2.19 13.02
CA VAL A 262 -12.23 2.32 12.25
C VAL A 262 -13.11 1.09 12.49
N ARG A 263 -14.42 1.31 12.61
CA ARG A 263 -15.42 0.29 12.93
C ARG A 263 -16.46 0.15 11.84
N ASN A 264 -16.80 -1.08 11.50
CA ASN A 264 -17.90 -1.38 10.59
C ASN A 264 -19.27 -1.05 11.22
N ARG A 265 -20.36 -1.26 10.47
CA ARG A 265 -21.75 -1.02 10.95
C ARG A 265 -22.21 -1.86 12.15
N TYR A 266 -21.46 -2.89 12.54
CA TYR A 266 -21.69 -3.70 13.75
C TYR A 266 -20.74 -3.31 14.89
N GLY A 267 -20.00 -2.21 14.73
CA GLY A 267 -19.02 -1.73 15.67
C GLY A 267 -17.74 -2.57 15.68
N GLY A 268 -17.47 -3.44 14.70
CA GLY A 268 -16.31 -4.32 14.70
C GLY A 268 -15.11 -3.78 13.93
N LEU A 269 -13.90 -4.03 14.43
CA LEU A 269 -12.62 -3.82 13.71
C LEU A 269 -12.40 -4.91 12.66
N SER A 270 -11.44 -4.73 11.75
CA SER A 270 -11.15 -5.68 10.66
C SER A 270 -10.83 -7.11 11.14
N ILE A 271 -10.20 -7.27 12.30
CA ILE A 271 -9.85 -8.58 12.87
C ILE A 271 -11.08 -9.42 13.30
N ILE A 272 -12.22 -8.78 13.57
CA ILE A 272 -13.45 -9.46 14.00
C ILE A 272 -14.08 -10.30 12.88
N PRO A 273 -14.46 -9.75 11.71
CA PRO A 273 -15.02 -10.55 10.62
C PRO A 273 -14.02 -11.58 10.08
N ALA A 274 -12.71 -11.34 10.20
CA ALA A 274 -11.68 -12.30 9.84
C ALA A 274 -11.68 -13.52 10.78
N SER A 275 -11.89 -13.28 12.07
CA SER A 275 -11.94 -14.32 13.10
C SER A 275 -13.18 -15.21 12.95
N GLU A 276 -14.35 -14.62 12.65
CA GLU A 276 -15.57 -15.33 12.28
C GLU A 276 -15.33 -16.28 11.09
N ARG A 277 -14.70 -15.78 10.02
CA ARG A 277 -14.48 -16.50 8.75
C ARG A 277 -13.32 -17.50 8.78
N GLY A 278 -12.55 -17.52 9.87
CA GLY A 278 -11.39 -18.36 9.99
C GLY A 278 -10.23 -17.91 9.10
N HIS A 279 -10.07 -16.63 8.81
CA HIS A 279 -8.95 -16.13 8.01
C HIS A 279 -7.65 -16.16 8.84
N ALA A 280 -7.14 -17.35 9.11
CA ALA A 280 -6.10 -17.60 10.11
C ALA A 280 -4.79 -16.84 9.82
N ASP A 281 -4.36 -16.80 8.55
CA ASP A 281 -3.15 -16.10 8.16
C ASP A 281 -3.31 -14.56 8.30
N TYR A 282 -4.50 -14.04 7.96
CA TYR A 282 -4.83 -12.63 8.16
C TYR A 282 -4.86 -12.26 9.65
N VAL A 283 -5.55 -13.05 10.48
CA VAL A 283 -5.62 -12.82 11.93
C VAL A 283 -4.21 -12.89 12.54
N GLU A 284 -3.39 -13.87 12.15
CA GLU A 284 -2.00 -13.97 12.62
C GLU A 284 -1.19 -12.71 12.28
N ARG A 285 -1.36 -12.17 11.07
CA ARG A 285 -0.62 -10.98 10.65
C ARG A 285 -1.12 -9.71 11.33
N VAL A 286 -2.43 -9.51 11.39
CA VAL A 286 -3.05 -8.29 11.92
C VAL A 286 -2.98 -8.25 13.44
N ALA A 287 -3.01 -9.39 14.14
CA ALA A 287 -2.79 -9.43 15.59
C ALA A 287 -1.39 -8.97 16.04
N ARG A 288 -0.41 -8.87 15.12
CA ARG A 288 0.93 -8.35 15.41
C ARG A 288 1.05 -6.83 15.24
N THR A 289 -0.04 -6.14 14.85
CA THR A 289 -0.08 -4.67 14.79
C THR A 289 -0.56 -4.09 16.12
N GLU A 290 -0.77 -2.78 16.18
CA GLU A 290 -1.35 -2.09 17.34
C GLU A 290 -2.89 -2.17 17.41
N ILE A 291 -3.52 -3.04 16.60
CA ILE A 291 -4.97 -3.21 16.62
C ILE A 291 -5.45 -3.68 18.00
N ASP A 292 -6.58 -3.13 18.46
CA ASP A 292 -7.20 -3.55 19.71
C ASP A 292 -7.86 -4.94 19.55
N ILE A 293 -7.09 -5.99 19.88
CA ILE A 293 -7.51 -7.39 19.79
C ILE A 293 -8.73 -7.70 20.68
N ASP A 294 -8.86 -6.98 21.80
CA ASP A 294 -9.94 -7.15 22.78
C ASP A 294 -11.10 -6.18 22.57
N HIS A 295 -11.11 -5.46 21.44
CA HIS A 295 -12.20 -4.56 21.08
C HIS A 295 -13.53 -5.32 21.07
N VAL A 296 -14.52 -4.75 21.79
CA VAL A 296 -15.86 -5.29 21.92
C VAL A 296 -16.79 -4.57 20.94
N ASN A 297 -17.36 -5.31 20.00
CA ASN A 297 -18.29 -4.78 19.00
C ASN A 297 -19.69 -4.48 19.59
N ASP A 298 -20.62 -3.97 18.76
CA ASP A 298 -21.98 -3.60 19.19
C ASP A 298 -22.86 -4.81 19.53
N LEU A 299 -22.41 -6.03 19.26
CA LEU A 299 -23.03 -7.28 19.71
C LEU A 299 -22.54 -7.71 21.10
N GLY A 300 -21.45 -7.11 21.59
CA GLY A 300 -20.80 -7.46 22.84
C GLY A 300 -19.75 -8.56 22.70
N TRP A 301 -19.20 -8.75 21.49
CA TRP A 301 -18.24 -9.82 21.20
C TRP A 301 -16.88 -9.26 20.79
N THR A 302 -15.82 -9.91 21.27
CA THR A 302 -14.44 -9.75 20.80
C THR A 302 -14.18 -10.64 19.58
N ALA A 303 -13.04 -10.46 18.92
CA ALA A 303 -12.58 -11.36 17.85
C ALA A 303 -12.52 -12.83 18.31
N LEU A 304 -12.09 -13.07 19.56
CA LEU A 304 -12.04 -14.40 20.16
C LEU A 304 -13.43 -15.00 20.35
N LEU A 305 -14.40 -14.22 20.84
CA LEU A 305 -15.80 -14.67 20.95
C LEU A 305 -16.38 -15.00 19.57
N GLU A 306 -16.17 -14.15 18.57
CA GLU A 306 -16.64 -14.37 17.19
C GLU A 306 -16.08 -15.65 16.57
N ALA A 307 -14.77 -15.91 16.75
CA ALA A 307 -14.13 -17.15 16.30
C ALA A 307 -14.77 -18.41 16.91
N VAL A 308 -15.21 -18.35 18.17
CA VAL A 308 -15.77 -19.51 18.87
C VAL A 308 -17.27 -19.66 18.64
N ILE A 309 -18.02 -18.56 18.66
CA ILE A 309 -19.49 -18.54 18.56
C ILE A 309 -19.94 -18.82 17.13
N LEU A 310 -19.31 -18.17 16.14
CA LEU A 310 -19.69 -18.28 14.73
C LEU A 310 -18.82 -19.27 13.94
N GLY A 311 -17.63 -19.59 14.43
CA GLY A 311 -16.73 -20.54 13.78
C GLY A 311 -17.16 -22.01 13.82
N GLU A 312 -16.52 -22.83 13.00
CA GLU A 312 -16.82 -24.25 12.84
C GLU A 312 -15.96 -25.18 13.72
N GLY A 313 -14.96 -24.64 14.43
CA GLY A 313 -14.09 -25.42 15.31
C GLY A 313 -12.97 -26.21 14.63
N SER A 314 -12.84 -26.11 13.30
CA SER A 314 -11.79 -26.79 12.53
C SER A 314 -10.39 -26.22 12.81
N ASP A 315 -9.36 -26.87 12.26
CA ASP A 315 -7.95 -26.46 12.39
C ASP A 315 -7.72 -24.97 12.07
N ARG A 316 -8.53 -24.44 11.15
CA ARG A 316 -8.52 -23.03 10.76
C ARG A 316 -8.91 -22.11 11.93
N TRP A 317 -10.02 -22.39 12.62
CA TRP A 317 -10.43 -21.59 13.80
C TRP A 317 -9.55 -21.86 15.01
N GLN A 318 -9.02 -23.07 15.15
CA GLN A 318 -8.00 -23.36 16.17
C GLN A 318 -6.76 -22.48 15.99
N ARG A 319 -6.32 -22.27 14.73
CA ARG A 319 -5.24 -21.31 14.42
C ARG A 319 -5.64 -19.87 14.74
N VAL A 320 -6.84 -19.42 14.37
CA VAL A 320 -7.34 -18.08 14.74
C VAL A 320 -7.27 -17.86 16.26
N VAL A 321 -7.87 -18.78 17.03
CA VAL A 321 -7.89 -18.70 18.51
C VAL A 321 -6.47 -18.67 19.07
N ARG A 322 -5.58 -19.52 18.56
CA ARG A 322 -4.17 -19.53 18.98
C ARG A 322 -3.48 -18.21 18.67
N SER A 323 -3.63 -17.68 17.46
CA SER A 323 -3.03 -16.42 17.05
C SER A 323 -3.52 -15.25 17.91
N LEU A 324 -4.82 -15.20 18.23
CA LEU A 324 -5.37 -14.15 19.11
C LEU A 324 -4.76 -14.24 20.51
N LEU A 325 -4.73 -15.43 21.12
CA LEU A 325 -4.19 -15.63 22.48
C LEU A 325 -2.68 -15.38 22.55
N GLU A 326 -1.91 -15.83 21.55
CA GLU A 326 -0.46 -15.59 21.49
C GLU A 326 -0.10 -14.11 21.35
N ASN A 327 -1.01 -13.28 20.84
CA ASN A 327 -0.86 -11.83 20.76
C ASN A 327 -1.61 -11.07 21.87
N GLY A 328 -2.06 -11.76 22.92
CA GLY A 328 -2.53 -11.14 24.16
C GLY A 328 -4.03 -10.91 24.28
N ALA A 329 -4.87 -11.55 23.46
CA ALA A 329 -6.32 -11.54 23.66
C ALA A 329 -6.70 -12.06 25.06
N ASP A 330 -7.60 -11.37 25.77
CA ASP A 330 -8.11 -11.78 27.07
C ASP A 330 -9.28 -12.77 26.92
N PRO A 331 -9.09 -14.07 27.24
CA PRO A 331 -10.16 -15.07 27.17
C PRO A 331 -11.17 -14.95 28.33
N GLY A 332 -10.96 -14.04 29.27
CA GLY A 332 -11.88 -13.71 30.36
C GLY A 332 -13.00 -12.74 29.94
N ILE A 333 -12.87 -12.06 28.80
CA ILE A 333 -13.92 -11.16 28.30
C ILE A 333 -15.13 -11.98 27.85
N ALA A 334 -16.22 -11.87 28.61
CA ALA A 334 -17.46 -12.57 28.36
C ALA A 334 -18.40 -11.77 27.45
N ASP A 335 -19.33 -12.47 26.81
CA ASP A 335 -20.44 -11.82 26.10
C ASP A 335 -21.43 -11.13 27.06
N ARG A 336 -22.49 -10.54 26.50
CA ARG A 336 -23.53 -9.82 27.28
C ARG A 336 -24.27 -10.69 28.30
N ASP A 337 -24.31 -12.00 28.09
CA ASP A 337 -24.93 -12.96 29.00
C ASP A 337 -23.95 -13.47 30.07
N GLY A 338 -22.70 -12.99 30.04
CA GLY A 338 -21.63 -13.40 30.94
C GLY A 338 -21.01 -14.74 30.57
N VAL A 339 -21.18 -15.20 29.32
CA VAL A 339 -20.61 -16.47 28.83
C VAL A 339 -19.26 -16.19 28.17
N THR A 340 -18.22 -16.87 28.65
CA THR A 340 -16.84 -16.74 28.17
C THR A 340 -16.59 -17.53 26.88
N PRO A 341 -15.52 -17.23 26.12
CA PRO A 341 -15.07 -18.05 24.99
C PRO A 341 -14.89 -19.53 25.35
N LEU A 342 -14.34 -19.84 26.54
CA LEU A 342 -14.14 -21.22 26.99
C LEU A 342 -15.46 -21.96 27.19
N GLU A 343 -16.45 -21.29 27.79
CA GLU A 343 -17.78 -21.87 28.00
C GLU A 343 -18.50 -22.11 26.67
N HIS A 344 -18.44 -21.15 25.74
CA HIS A 344 -18.94 -21.34 24.38
C HIS A 344 -18.28 -22.51 23.66
N ALA A 345 -16.95 -22.63 23.72
CA ALA A 345 -16.21 -23.73 23.11
C ALA A 345 -16.65 -25.10 23.67
N ARG A 346 -16.81 -25.20 25.00
CA ARG A 346 -17.30 -26.43 25.66
C ARG A 346 -18.74 -26.75 25.28
N ASN A 347 -19.63 -25.75 25.28
CA ASN A 347 -21.04 -25.93 24.93
C ASN A 347 -21.23 -26.40 23.49
N ARG A 348 -20.36 -25.97 22.58
CA ARG A 348 -20.37 -26.38 21.17
C ARG A 348 -19.61 -27.69 20.90
N GLY A 349 -18.91 -28.24 21.89
CA GLY A 349 -18.09 -29.45 21.71
C GLY A 349 -16.79 -29.23 20.96
N PHE A 350 -16.28 -28.00 20.90
CA PHE A 350 -14.99 -27.67 20.30
C PHE A 350 -13.84 -28.00 21.26
N THR A 351 -13.63 -29.30 21.52
CA THR A 351 -12.66 -29.81 22.52
C THR A 351 -11.26 -29.23 22.34
N GLU A 352 -10.78 -29.12 21.10
CA GLU A 352 -9.43 -28.62 20.83
C GLU A 352 -9.31 -27.10 21.05
N ILE A 353 -10.34 -26.33 20.69
CA ILE A 353 -10.39 -24.88 21.00
C ILE A 353 -10.44 -24.67 22.50
N ALA A 354 -11.28 -25.42 23.22
CA ALA A 354 -11.34 -25.34 24.68
C ALA A 354 -9.95 -25.63 25.31
N ARG A 355 -9.25 -26.65 24.81
CA ARG A 355 -7.89 -27.00 25.24
C ARG A 355 -6.89 -25.86 24.97
N ILE A 356 -6.96 -25.21 23.80
CA ILE A 356 -6.09 -24.08 23.46
C ILE A 356 -6.32 -22.91 24.44
N ILE A 357 -7.59 -22.55 24.68
CA ILE A 357 -7.96 -21.46 25.60
C ILE A 357 -7.48 -21.76 27.03
N GLU A 358 -7.66 -22.98 27.52
CA GLU A 358 -7.20 -23.38 28.88
C GLU A 358 -5.68 -23.31 29.05
N GLN A 359 -4.91 -23.54 27.98
CA GLN A 359 -3.45 -23.57 28.05
C GLN A 359 -2.81 -22.20 27.92
N GLN A 360 -3.44 -21.29 27.18
CA GLN A 360 -2.88 -19.98 26.86
C GLN A 360 -3.59 -18.82 27.58
N GLY A 361 -4.78 -19.07 28.15
CA GLY A 361 -5.61 -18.09 28.85
C GLY A 361 -5.54 -18.10 30.37
N GLY A 362 -4.52 -18.74 30.95
CA GLY A 362 -4.38 -18.99 32.39
C GLY A 362 -3.58 -17.95 33.15
#